data_AF-A0A319BS60-F1
#
_entry.id   AF-A0A319BS60-F1
#
_cell.length_a   1.000
_cell.length_b   1.000
_cell.length_c   1.000
_cell.angle_alpha   90.00
_cell.angle_beta   90.00
_cell.angle_gamma   90.00
#
_symmetry.space_group_name_H-M   'P 1'
#
loop_
_entity.id
_entity.type
_entity.pdbx_description
1 polymer ?
#
loop_
_entity_poly.entity_id
_entity_poly.type
_entity_poly.pdbx_seq_one_letter_code
_entity_poly.pdbx_strand_id
1 'polypeptide(L)'
;MLQKIKARRSTTQNELLELCERELSCPRCTIVPGPTTEVVYKTLPPTNTIAIVVDISSSGGAIKIGESANNNLGVAAVGRVGTEDATDLVIVPWNVDWWFYSIGSVSIQYIVKVR
;
A
#
# COMPACT_ATOMS: atom_id res chain seq x y z
N MET A 1 -13.50 2.71 -5.92
CA MET A 1 -12.40 2.40 -6.86
C MET A 1 -11.10 2.77 -6.17
N LEU A 2 -10.11 1.88 -6.16
CA LEU A 2 -8.84 2.11 -5.46
C LEU A 2 -8.03 3.24 -6.13
N GLN A 3 -7.68 4.27 -5.36
CA GLN A 3 -6.75 5.31 -5.81
C GLN A 3 -5.31 4.77 -5.80
N LYS A 4 -4.55 5.09 -6.84
CA LYS A 4 -3.14 4.70 -6.98
C LYS A 4 -2.34 5.92 -7.43
N ILE A 5 -1.22 6.17 -6.75
CA ILE A 5 -0.22 7.14 -7.16
C ILE A 5 1.00 6.35 -7.63
N LYS A 6 1.51 6.68 -8.82
CA LYS A 6 2.66 5.99 -9.41
C LYS A 6 3.92 6.81 -9.22
N ALA A 7 4.97 6.17 -8.71
CA ALA A 7 6.31 6.71 -8.57
C ALA A 7 7.29 5.87 -9.39
N ARG A 8 8.42 6.47 -9.78
CA ARG A 8 9.48 5.74 -10.49
C ARG A 8 10.10 4.73 -9.52
N ARG A 9 10.55 3.58 -10.01
CA ARG A 9 11.24 2.59 -9.17
C ARG A 9 12.54 3.09 -8.55
N SER A 10 13.21 4.03 -9.22
CA SER A 10 14.43 4.66 -8.71
C SER A 10 14.15 5.73 -7.65
N THR A 11 12.88 5.99 -7.31
CA THR A 11 12.50 7.03 -6.35
C THR A 11 13.05 6.69 -4.97
N THR A 12 13.77 7.65 -4.40
CA THR A 12 14.37 7.54 -3.06
C THR A 12 13.32 7.73 -1.98
N GLN A 13 13.65 7.38 -0.73
CA GLN A 13 12.74 7.60 0.40
C GLN A 13 12.37 9.07 0.59
N ASN A 14 13.30 10.00 0.38
CA ASN A 14 13.02 11.43 0.49
C ASN A 14 12.04 11.89 -0.58
N GLU A 15 12.26 11.48 -1.83
CA GLU A 15 11.35 11.81 -2.93
C GLU A 15 9.95 11.15 -2.74
N LEU A 16 9.88 9.96 -2.14
CA LEU A 16 8.61 9.34 -1.75
C LEU A 16 7.87 10.17 -0.69
N LEU A 17 8.59 10.69 0.31
CA LEU A 17 8.01 11.55 1.35
C LEU A 17 7.53 12.88 0.77
N GLU A 18 8.30 13.53 -0.09
CA GLU A 18 7.90 14.74 -0.80
C GLU A 18 6.64 14.52 -1.66
N LEU A 19 6.58 13.38 -2.36
CA LEU A 19 5.41 12.98 -3.13
C LEU A 19 4.19 12.78 -2.22
N CYS A 20 4.37 12.15 -1.05
CA CYS A 20 3.29 11.95 -0.09
C CYS A 20 2.83 13.26 0.55
N GLU A 21 3.73 14.20 0.83
CA GLU A 21 3.37 15.51 1.34
C GLU A 21 2.47 16.25 0.35
N ARG A 22 2.84 16.23 -0.93
CA ARG A 22 2.08 16.89 -2.00
C ARG A 22 0.72 16.24 -2.27
N GLU A 23 0.69 14.91 -2.41
CA GLU A 23 -0.52 14.21 -2.86
C GLU A 23 -1.47 13.86 -1.71
N LEU A 24 -0.93 13.65 -0.50
CA LEU A 24 -1.68 13.14 0.66
C LEU A 24 -1.73 14.13 1.83
N SER A 25 -1.20 15.35 1.66
CA SER A 25 -1.20 16.40 2.70
C SER A 25 -0.59 15.92 4.03
N CYS A 26 0.51 15.17 3.97
CA CYS A 26 1.23 14.70 5.15
C CYS A 26 2.61 15.37 5.34
N PRO A 27 2.66 16.54 6.00
CA PRO A 27 3.93 17.25 6.25
C PRO A 27 4.81 16.62 7.32
N ARG A 28 4.27 15.65 8.08
CA ARG A 28 5.00 14.93 9.14
C ARG A 28 4.80 13.43 9.00
N CYS A 29 5.33 12.88 7.91
CA CYS A 29 5.30 11.46 7.64
C CYS A 29 6.69 10.85 7.68
N THR A 30 6.76 9.57 8.04
CA THR A 30 7.96 8.76 7.91
C THR A 30 7.62 7.45 7.22
N ILE A 31 8.63 6.79 6.64
CA ILE A 31 8.50 5.49 6.02
C ILE A 31 9.00 4.45 7.00
N VAL A 32 8.15 3.47 7.30
CA VAL A 32 8.50 2.31 8.12
C VAL A 32 8.44 1.03 7.28
N PRO A 33 9.29 0.03 7.58
CA PRO A 33 9.29 -1.22 6.85
C PRO A 33 7.97 -1.98 7.04
N GLY A 34 7.49 -2.58 5.97
CA GLY A 34 6.39 -3.55 5.98
C GLY A 34 6.87 -4.93 5.50
N PRO A 35 5.93 -5.87 5.28
CA PRO A 35 6.24 -7.20 4.78
C PRO A 35 6.94 -7.16 3.43
N THR A 36 8.02 -7.93 3.28
CA THR A 36 8.80 -8.07 2.04
C THR A 36 8.56 -9.39 1.32
N THR A 37 7.59 -10.17 1.79
CA THR A 37 7.20 -11.47 1.25
C THR A 37 5.69 -11.61 1.22
N GLU A 38 5.21 -12.70 0.65
CA GLU A 38 3.81 -13.09 0.70
C GLU A 38 3.27 -13.11 2.14
N VAL A 39 2.07 -12.58 2.32
CA VAL A 39 1.32 -12.61 3.56
C VAL A 39 -0.08 -13.13 3.25
N VAL A 40 -0.30 -14.40 3.60
CA VAL A 40 -1.51 -15.17 3.24
C VAL A 40 -2.71 -14.82 4.14
N TYR A 41 -2.48 -14.09 5.23
CA TYR A 41 -3.50 -13.67 6.19
C TYR A 41 -3.83 -12.17 6.07
N LYS A 42 -5.03 -11.80 6.53
CA LYS A 42 -5.44 -10.40 6.61
C LYS A 42 -4.43 -9.62 7.45
N THR A 43 -3.85 -8.59 6.84
CA THR A 43 -2.85 -7.73 7.45
C THR A 43 -3.40 -6.32 7.55
N LEU A 44 -3.19 -5.72 8.72
CA LEU A 44 -3.48 -4.32 8.99
C LEU A 44 -2.14 -3.58 9.09
N PRO A 45 -1.96 -2.47 8.36
CA PRO A 45 -0.82 -1.60 8.59
C PRO A 45 -0.79 -1.05 10.02
N PRO A 46 0.35 -0.50 10.46
CA PRO A 46 0.46 0.20 11.74
C PRO A 46 -0.58 1.32 11.91
N THR A 47 -0.87 1.65 13.17
CA THR A 47 -1.72 2.80 13.48
C THR A 47 -1.14 4.08 12.90
N ASN A 48 -2.00 4.95 12.34
CA ASN A 48 -1.64 6.19 11.63
C ASN A 48 -0.96 5.99 10.27
N THR A 49 -1.02 4.80 9.67
CA THR A 49 -0.71 4.64 8.24
C THR A 49 -1.68 5.46 7.40
N ILE A 50 -1.12 6.31 6.54
CA ILE A 50 -1.89 7.12 5.59
C ILE A 50 -1.77 6.60 4.16
N ALA A 51 -0.76 5.78 3.89
CA ALA A 51 -0.54 5.14 2.60
C ALA A 51 0.39 3.94 2.75
N ILE A 52 0.27 3.00 1.82
CA ILE A 52 1.21 1.90 1.66
C ILE A 52 1.95 2.08 0.33
N VAL A 53 3.25 1.85 0.34
CA VAL A 53 4.08 1.77 -0.87
C VAL A 53 4.24 0.31 -1.21
N VAL A 54 4.00 -0.03 -2.48
CA VAL A 54 3.98 -1.40 -2.97
C VAL A 54 4.92 -1.52 -4.15
N ASP A 55 5.85 -2.45 -4.03
CA ASP A 55 6.73 -2.91 -5.11
C ASP A 55 6.45 -4.39 -5.38
N ILE A 56 6.06 -4.72 -6.62
CA ILE A 56 5.78 -6.09 -7.06
C ILE A 56 6.81 -6.61 -8.07
N SER A 57 7.99 -5.98 -8.13
CA SER A 57 8.96 -6.07 -9.22
C SER A 57 9.58 -7.44 -9.47
N SER A 58 9.48 -8.39 -8.55
CA SER A 58 10.37 -9.56 -8.54
C SER A 58 9.87 -10.81 -9.25
N SER A 59 8.57 -11.15 -9.30
CA SER A 59 8.18 -12.47 -9.88
C SER A 59 6.68 -12.73 -10.03
N GLY A 60 5.85 -11.70 -10.19
CA GLY A 60 4.40 -11.89 -10.19
C GLY A 60 3.87 -11.93 -8.77
N GLY A 61 3.70 -10.72 -8.24
CA GLY A 61 3.05 -10.50 -6.97
C GLY A 61 1.77 -9.69 -7.16
N ALA A 62 0.89 -9.76 -6.18
CA ALA A 62 -0.24 -8.87 -6.10
C ALA A 62 -0.58 -8.58 -4.65
N ILE A 63 -1.13 -7.40 -4.41
CA ILE A 63 -1.81 -7.06 -3.16
C ILE A 63 -3.28 -6.93 -3.46
N LYS A 64 -4.10 -7.60 -2.66
CA LYS A 64 -5.56 -7.44 -2.69
C LYS A 64 -5.97 -6.69 -1.44
N ILE A 65 -6.79 -5.66 -1.65
CA ILE A 65 -7.25 -4.76 -0.59
C ILE A 65 -8.75 -4.93 -0.46
N GLY A 66 -9.18 -5.14 0.78
CA GLY A 66 -10.59 -5.27 1.12
C GLY A 66 -10.93 -4.45 2.35
N GLU A 67 -12.23 -4.36 2.59
CA GLU A 67 -12.81 -3.71 3.76
C GLU A 67 -13.91 -4.59 4.35
N SER A 68 -14.28 -4.32 5.60
CA SER A 68 -15.44 -4.95 6.22
C SER A 68 -16.71 -4.45 5.55
N ALA A 69 -17.63 -5.36 5.22
CA ALA A 69 -18.89 -5.00 4.56
C ALA A 69 -20.07 -5.71 5.19
N ASN A 70 -21.23 -5.05 5.17
CA ASN A 70 -22.50 -5.64 5.59
C ASN A 70 -23.11 -6.45 4.43
N ASN A 71 -22.44 -7.53 4.03
CA ASN A 71 -22.91 -8.48 3.03
C ASN A 71 -22.73 -9.92 3.54
N ASN A 72 -23.26 -10.91 2.83
CA ASN A 72 -23.20 -12.32 3.25
C ASN A 72 -21.78 -12.87 3.44
N LEU A 73 -20.77 -12.22 2.87
CA LEU A 73 -19.36 -12.61 2.98
C LEU A 73 -18.63 -11.84 4.09
N GLY A 74 -19.25 -10.81 4.67
CA GLY A 74 -18.63 -9.90 5.63
C GLY A 74 -17.48 -9.05 5.07
N VAL A 75 -17.25 -9.08 3.75
CA VAL A 75 -16.10 -8.46 3.10
C VAL A 75 -16.47 -7.84 1.75
N ALA A 76 -15.90 -6.68 1.44
CA ALA A 76 -15.97 -6.06 0.12
C ALA A 76 -14.56 -5.85 -0.45
N ALA A 77 -14.42 -6.04 -1.77
CA ALA A 77 -13.18 -5.78 -2.47
C ALA A 77 -13.06 -4.27 -2.78
N VAL A 78 -11.98 -3.66 -2.31
CA VAL A 78 -11.67 -2.25 -2.59
C VAL A 78 -10.88 -2.13 -3.88
N GLY A 79 -9.89 -3.02 -4.06
CA GLY A 79 -9.08 -3.09 -5.27
C GLY A 79 -7.84 -3.95 -5.14
N ARG A 80 -6.90 -3.77 -6.07
CA ARG A 80 -5.65 -4.52 -6.11
C ARG A 80 -4.49 -3.69 -6.66
N VAL A 81 -3.29 -4.02 -6.23
CA VAL A 81 -2.04 -3.73 -6.94
C VAL A 81 -1.56 -5.03 -7.55
N GLY A 82 -1.32 -5.06 -8.85
CA GLY A 82 -1.06 -6.30 -9.58
C GLY A 82 -0.12 -6.07 -10.75
N THR A 83 0.11 -7.10 -11.56
CA THR A 83 1.08 -7.08 -12.67
C THR A 83 0.95 -5.90 -13.62
N GLU A 84 -0.24 -5.32 -13.76
CA GLU A 84 -0.48 -4.07 -14.52
C GLU A 84 0.29 -2.86 -13.99
N ASP A 85 0.70 -2.88 -12.72
CA ASP A 85 1.42 -1.83 -12.04
C ASP A 85 2.92 -2.16 -11.88
N ALA A 86 3.38 -3.28 -12.44
CA ALA A 86 4.72 -3.79 -12.15
C ALA A 86 5.81 -2.79 -12.54
N THR A 87 5.62 -1.93 -13.54
CA THR A 87 6.65 -0.99 -13.99
C THR A 87 6.99 0.11 -12.98
N ASP A 88 6.11 0.37 -12.01
CA ASP A 88 6.16 1.52 -11.10
C ASP A 88 6.23 1.08 -9.64
N LEU A 89 6.65 1.99 -8.76
CA LEU A 89 6.30 1.91 -7.35
C LEU A 89 4.90 2.46 -7.17
N VAL A 90 4.03 1.72 -6.49
CA VAL A 90 2.63 2.12 -6.30
C VAL A 90 2.42 2.58 -4.88
N ILE A 91 2.01 3.84 -4.72
CA ILE A 91 1.57 4.39 -3.45
C ILE A 91 0.05 4.32 -3.44
N VAL A 92 -0.49 3.60 -2.46
CA VAL A 92 -1.93 3.44 -2.24
C VAL A 92 -2.31 4.25 -1.00
N PRO A 93 -3.07 5.36 -1.14
CA PRO A 93 -3.66 6.05 0.00
C PRO A 93 -4.48 5.07 0.83
N TRP A 94 -4.28 5.09 2.15
CA TRP A 94 -4.80 4.07 3.04
C TRP A 94 -5.98 4.57 3.85
N ASN A 95 -7.04 3.77 3.90
CA ASN A 95 -8.15 3.94 4.83
C ASN A 95 -7.98 2.98 6.01
N VAL A 96 -8.25 3.47 7.23
CA VAL A 96 -8.09 2.71 8.48
C VAL A 96 -8.94 1.43 8.52
N ASP A 97 -10.07 1.39 7.81
CA ASP A 97 -10.97 0.24 7.78
C ASP A 97 -10.57 -0.82 6.74
N TRP A 98 -9.49 -0.57 6.00
CA TRP A 98 -8.97 -1.49 5.00
C TRP A 98 -8.00 -2.49 5.59
N TRP A 99 -7.98 -3.67 4.99
CA TRP A 99 -7.02 -4.74 5.21
C TRP A 99 -6.47 -5.20 3.87
N PHE A 100 -5.30 -5.83 3.87
CA PHE A 100 -4.75 -6.46 2.68
C PHE A 100 -4.23 -7.86 2.94
N TYR A 101 -4.05 -8.63 1.89
CA TYR A 101 -3.13 -9.76 1.85
C TYR A 101 -2.33 -9.67 0.55
N SER A 102 -1.16 -10.27 0.55
CA SER A 102 -0.30 -10.35 -0.62
C SER A 102 -0.21 -11.78 -1.13
N ILE A 103 0.05 -11.92 -2.43
CA ILE A 103 0.33 -13.18 -3.11
C ILE A 103 1.67 -13.01 -3.81
N GLY A 104 2.56 -14.01 -3.70
CA GLY A 104 3.86 -13.97 -4.35
C GLY A 104 4.82 -12.96 -3.71
N SER A 105 5.87 -12.60 -4.47
CA SER A 105 6.89 -11.68 -3.98
C SER A 105 6.44 -10.23 -4.12
N VAL A 106 6.22 -9.57 -2.99
CA VAL A 106 5.91 -8.15 -2.89
C VAL A 106 6.74 -7.51 -1.79
N SER A 107 7.15 -6.26 -1.97
CA SER A 107 7.76 -5.44 -0.93
C SER A 107 6.82 -4.30 -0.58
N ILE A 108 6.52 -4.19 0.71
CA ILE A 108 5.59 -3.21 1.26
C ILE A 108 6.33 -2.30 2.21
N GLN A 109 6.09 -1.01 2.10
CA GLN A 109 6.47 -0.03 3.10
C GLN A 109 5.24 0.76 3.53
N TYR A 110 5.24 1.27 4.75
CA TYR A 110 4.13 2.07 5.26
C TYR A 110 4.57 3.51 5.41
N ILE A 111 3.75 4.43 4.91
CA ILE A 111 3.89 5.86 5.19
C ILE A 111 2.99 6.15 6.38
N VAL A 112 3.62 6.52 7.50
CA VAL A 112 2.94 6.73 8.78
C VAL A 112 3.11 8.17 9.24
N LYS A 113 2.03 8.75 9.76
CA LYS A 113 2.07 10.08 10.34
C LYS A 113 2.78 10.04 11.69
N VAL A 114 3.79 10.89 11.86
CA VAL A 114 4.48 11.13 13.12
C VAL A 114 3.72 12.23 13.86
N ARG A 115 3.41 12.00 15.14
CA ARG A 115 2.77 13.00 16.01
C ARG A 115 3.73 14.15 16.30
#